data_AF-A0A534P1J9-F1
#
_entry.id   AF-A0A534P1J9-F1
#
_cell.length_a   1.000
_cell.length_b   1.000
_cell.length_c   1.000
_cell.angle_alpha   90.00
_cell.angle_beta   90.00
_cell.angle_gamma   90.00
#
_symmetry.space_group_name_H-M   'P 1'
#
loop_
_entity.id
_entity.type
_entity.pdbx_description
1 polymer ?
#
loop_
_entity_poly.entity_id
_entity_poly.type
_entity_poly.pdbx_seq_one_letter_code
_entity_poly.pdbx_strand_id
1 'polypeptide(L)'
;MTPLDGFKAAQARPTTLDPTVWLLEVLAKPDTADTRRVFPIKSRELLGKLQLQAPARGTNYYAFTGLRLKSSEINKQAQKIASVKPADRAAWQEELIALRDKLILYERLKNSLLPNTRLQQDASGKAMAFDFAGELARYQADLAEALRVDAARRSGSPERLGVEAEVRIRTFSRLFQAVSRTGMLAVVPRPNMTGSSSDWSNLGSVVVQSTLGHQPSAPVAFFAGMSSAFAQGKPDAFNSQVAQYRQWLAANGPAPLMRKASLEAFSNLLLPLVRAAILYAGALVLVLVAWRTRSATVYRSALMLAVLASMLHVTGLVFATILAGTPSWIAFLGWTVGLTAGLTALVVERFRRGGIGTLATAAIGLVALVAAYLVAPGGAASLVWNVLEASLLAAIGATVFVLFVSRESRTARSSDLAPQAALESPAG
;
A
#
# COMPACT_ATOMS: atom_id res chain seq x y z
N MET A 1 24.79 -1.47 -49.14
CA MET A 1 23.95 -0.42 -48.52
C MET A 1 22.86 -1.13 -47.73
N THR A 2 23.05 -1.25 -46.42
CA THR A 2 22.13 -1.90 -45.49
C THR A 2 21.30 -0.80 -44.81
N PRO A 3 19.97 -0.88 -44.73
CA PRO A 3 19.17 0.15 -44.08
C PRO A 3 19.47 0.16 -42.58
N LEU A 4 19.66 1.36 -42.04
CA LEU A 4 19.77 1.63 -40.62
C LEU A 4 18.46 1.20 -39.93
N ASP A 5 18.55 0.18 -39.09
CA ASP A 5 17.46 -0.25 -38.22
C ASP A 5 16.97 0.94 -37.40
N GLY A 6 15.68 1.22 -37.56
CA GLY A 6 14.99 2.33 -36.96
C GLY A 6 15.08 2.35 -35.44
N PHE A 7 15.08 3.57 -34.92
CA PHE A 7 14.90 3.94 -33.52
C PHE A 7 13.86 3.04 -32.84
N LYS A 8 14.29 2.07 -32.04
CA LYS A 8 13.40 1.29 -31.17
C LYS A 8 12.87 2.25 -30.12
N ALA A 9 11.59 2.62 -30.24
CA ALA A 9 10.88 3.37 -29.21
C ALA A 9 11.19 2.77 -27.83
N ALA A 10 11.65 3.62 -26.91
CA ALA A 10 11.94 3.21 -25.54
C ALA A 10 10.75 2.42 -25.02
N GLN A 11 11.02 1.18 -24.58
CA GLN A 11 10.03 0.30 -23.97
C GLN A 11 9.24 1.11 -22.94
N ALA A 12 7.95 1.36 -23.20
CA ALA A 12 7.10 2.08 -22.27
C ALA A 12 7.10 1.30 -20.96
N ARG A 13 7.89 1.76 -19.99
CA ARG A 13 7.86 1.24 -18.62
C ARG A 13 6.40 1.27 -18.18
N PRO A 14 5.85 0.19 -17.61
CA PRO A 14 4.54 0.27 -17.01
C PRO A 14 4.55 1.44 -16.03
N THR A 15 3.71 2.45 -16.29
CA THR A 15 3.60 3.64 -15.45
C THR A 15 3.22 3.16 -14.04
N THR A 16 4.14 3.31 -13.09
CA THR A 16 3.89 3.02 -11.69
C THR A 16 2.78 3.96 -11.21
N LEU A 17 1.66 3.41 -10.77
CA LEU A 17 0.55 4.18 -10.23
C LEU A 17 0.71 4.31 -8.71
N ASP A 18 0.49 5.52 -8.19
CA ASP A 18 0.46 5.73 -6.75
C ASP A 18 -0.66 4.88 -6.09
N PRO A 19 -0.42 4.20 -4.97
CA PRO A 19 -1.43 3.36 -4.31
C PRO A 19 -2.72 4.10 -3.94
N THR A 20 -2.64 5.38 -3.59
CA THR A 20 -3.82 6.20 -3.25
C THR A 20 -4.66 6.45 -4.49
N VAL A 21 -4.00 6.78 -5.60
CA VAL A 21 -4.67 6.97 -6.90
C VAL A 21 -5.27 5.66 -7.38
N TRP A 22 -4.56 4.54 -7.22
CA TRP A 22 -5.09 3.21 -7.51
C TRP A 22 -6.34 2.90 -6.69
N LEU A 23 -6.32 3.15 -5.38
CA LEU A 23 -7.47 2.92 -4.52
C LEU A 23 -8.67 3.80 -4.92
N LEU A 24 -8.45 5.08 -5.23
CA LEU A 24 -9.51 5.96 -5.75
C LEU A 24 -10.10 5.42 -7.05
N GLU A 25 -9.27 4.88 -7.94
CA GLU A 25 -9.72 4.25 -9.18
C GLU A 25 -10.56 3.00 -8.92
N VAL A 26 -10.16 2.14 -7.99
CA VAL A 26 -10.95 0.96 -7.58
C VAL A 26 -12.32 1.38 -7.03
N LEU A 27 -12.37 2.45 -6.25
CA LEU A 27 -13.59 2.92 -5.58
C LEU A 27 -14.56 3.65 -6.52
N ALA A 28 -14.05 4.42 -7.49
CA ALA A 28 -14.84 5.35 -8.29
C ALA A 28 -14.81 5.10 -9.80
N LYS A 29 -13.84 4.33 -10.31
CA LYS A 29 -13.66 4.06 -11.75
C LYS A 29 -13.24 2.60 -12.01
N PRO A 30 -14.04 1.62 -11.55
CA PRO A 30 -13.70 0.20 -11.60
C PRO A 30 -13.42 -0.32 -13.01
N ASP A 31 -14.01 0.24 -14.06
CA ASP A 31 -13.74 -0.18 -15.45
C ASP A 31 -12.27 0.00 -15.84
N THR A 32 -11.63 1.06 -15.33
CA THR A 32 -10.19 1.25 -15.54
C THR A 32 -9.40 0.36 -14.60
N ALA A 33 -9.77 0.33 -13.31
CA ALA A 33 -9.04 -0.40 -12.28
C ALA A 33 -8.98 -1.91 -12.57
N ASP A 34 -10.09 -2.48 -13.07
CA ASP A 34 -10.22 -3.91 -13.33
C ASP A 34 -9.28 -4.39 -14.44
N THR A 35 -8.86 -3.48 -15.34
CA THR A 35 -7.92 -3.76 -16.42
C THR A 35 -6.46 -3.64 -15.98
N ARG A 36 -6.19 -3.07 -14.81
CA ARG A 36 -4.83 -2.91 -14.31
C ARG A 36 -4.25 -4.25 -13.89
N ARG A 37 -3.03 -4.51 -14.36
CA ARG A 37 -2.29 -5.73 -14.06
C ARG A 37 -1.57 -5.59 -12.73
N VAL A 38 -2.28 -5.85 -11.64
CA VAL A 38 -1.80 -5.64 -10.24
C VAL A 38 -1.76 -6.93 -9.42
N PHE A 39 -2.23 -8.06 -9.95
CA PHE A 39 -2.23 -9.34 -9.24
C PHE A 39 -1.03 -10.21 -9.65
N PRO A 40 0.01 -10.35 -8.81
CA PRO A 40 1.15 -11.20 -9.14
C PRO A 40 0.79 -12.68 -9.04
N ILE A 41 1.24 -13.48 -10.02
CA ILE A 41 1.20 -14.94 -10.02
C ILE A 41 2.58 -15.46 -10.45
N LYS A 42 3.32 -16.03 -9.51
CA LYS A 42 4.70 -16.49 -9.67
C LYS A 42 4.77 -17.95 -10.10
N SER A 43 3.86 -18.80 -9.62
CA SER A 43 3.86 -20.24 -9.90
C SER A 43 3.43 -20.56 -11.33
N ARG A 44 4.34 -21.18 -12.09
CA ARG A 44 4.03 -21.74 -13.42
C ARG A 44 2.99 -22.84 -13.34
N GLU A 45 3.00 -23.64 -12.27
CA GLU A 45 2.00 -24.68 -12.06
C GLU A 45 0.61 -24.06 -11.90
N LEU A 46 0.48 -23.01 -11.08
CA LEU A 46 -0.78 -22.29 -10.90
C LEU A 46 -1.29 -21.69 -12.22
N LEU A 47 -0.40 -21.10 -13.03
CA LEU A 47 -0.76 -20.62 -14.37
C LEU A 47 -1.30 -21.75 -15.25
N GLY A 48 -0.67 -22.92 -15.21
CA GLY A 48 -1.14 -24.13 -15.89
C GLY A 48 -2.51 -24.58 -15.42
N LYS A 49 -2.75 -24.64 -14.09
CA LYS A 49 -4.04 -25.03 -13.50
C LYS A 49 -5.17 -24.08 -13.90
N LEU A 50 -4.90 -22.77 -13.89
CA LEU A 50 -5.89 -21.75 -14.26
C LEU A 50 -5.99 -21.51 -15.77
N GLN A 51 -5.14 -22.16 -16.56
CA GLN A 51 -5.02 -21.96 -18.01
C GLN A 51 -4.86 -20.47 -18.35
N LEU A 52 -4.00 -19.79 -17.60
CA LEU A 52 -3.66 -18.39 -17.82
C LEU A 52 -2.41 -18.32 -18.69
N GLN A 53 -2.48 -17.53 -19.76
CA GLN A 53 -1.31 -17.29 -20.59
C GLN A 53 -0.28 -16.46 -19.84
N ALA A 54 1.01 -16.78 -20.03
CA ALA A 54 2.09 -15.91 -19.58
C ALA A 54 2.00 -14.59 -20.35
N PRO A 55 2.05 -13.42 -19.70
CA PRO A 55 1.79 -12.18 -20.40
C PRO A 55 2.96 -11.79 -21.30
N ALA A 56 2.67 -11.27 -22.50
CA ALA A 56 3.65 -10.96 -23.56
C ALA A 56 4.80 -10.01 -23.15
N ARG A 57 4.69 -9.33 -22.00
CA ARG A 57 5.66 -8.32 -21.52
C ARG A 57 6.57 -8.81 -20.37
N GLY A 58 6.68 -10.12 -20.13
CA GLY A 58 7.56 -10.65 -19.08
C GLY A 58 7.18 -10.25 -17.65
N THR A 59 5.97 -9.76 -17.44
CA THR A 59 5.46 -9.39 -16.11
C THR A 59 4.48 -10.45 -15.63
N ASN A 60 4.75 -11.06 -14.47
CA ASN A 60 3.90 -12.06 -13.79
C ASN A 60 2.62 -11.46 -13.18
N TYR A 61 2.09 -10.37 -13.74
CA TYR A 61 0.96 -9.62 -13.19
C TYR A 61 -0.29 -9.78 -14.05
N TYR A 62 -1.44 -9.99 -13.43
CA TYR A 62 -2.71 -10.25 -14.09
C TYR A 62 -3.73 -9.18 -13.72
N ALA A 63 -4.67 -8.93 -14.64
CA ALA A 63 -5.76 -7.99 -14.45
C ALA A 63 -6.94 -8.67 -13.75
N PHE A 64 -7.71 -7.91 -12.99
CA PHE A 64 -8.90 -8.42 -12.30
C PHE A 64 -9.92 -8.98 -13.30
N THR A 65 -10.14 -8.29 -14.43
CA THR A 65 -11.06 -8.75 -15.49
C THR A 65 -10.73 -10.16 -15.98
N GLY A 66 -9.46 -10.46 -16.24
CA GLY A 66 -9.01 -11.78 -16.68
C GLY A 66 -9.15 -12.85 -15.61
N LEU A 67 -8.84 -12.52 -14.36
CA LEU A 67 -8.93 -13.45 -13.23
C LEU A 67 -10.38 -13.73 -12.82
N ARG A 68 -11.28 -12.75 -12.96
CA ARG A 68 -12.71 -12.90 -12.70
C ARG A 68 -13.34 -13.97 -13.58
N LEU A 69 -12.92 -14.10 -14.84
CA LEU A 69 -13.36 -15.17 -15.75
C LEU A 69 -12.95 -16.58 -15.26
N LYS A 70 -11.91 -16.68 -14.44
CA LYS A 70 -11.44 -17.92 -13.83
C LYS A 70 -11.94 -18.12 -12.40
N SER A 71 -12.82 -17.26 -11.89
CA SER A 71 -13.29 -17.28 -10.50
C SER A 71 -13.91 -18.63 -10.07
N SER A 72 -14.68 -19.28 -10.95
CA SER A 72 -15.24 -20.61 -10.67
C SER A 72 -14.15 -21.67 -10.47
N GLU A 73 -13.12 -21.68 -11.32
CA GLU A 73 -12.01 -22.63 -11.19
C GLU A 73 -11.15 -22.32 -9.96
N ILE A 74 -10.87 -21.04 -9.70
CA ILE A 74 -10.17 -20.59 -8.49
C ILE A 74 -10.90 -21.09 -7.24
N ASN A 75 -12.21 -20.89 -7.16
CA ASN A 75 -13.00 -21.33 -6.01
C ASN A 75 -13.05 -22.86 -5.88
N LYS A 76 -13.20 -23.59 -6.99
CA LYS A 76 -13.18 -25.06 -7.02
C LYS A 76 -11.86 -25.61 -6.50
N GLN A 77 -10.73 -25.06 -6.96
CA GLN A 77 -9.40 -25.49 -6.51
C GLN A 77 -9.17 -25.11 -5.03
N ALA A 78 -9.58 -23.91 -4.62
CA ALA A 78 -9.48 -23.47 -3.23
C ALA A 78 -10.28 -24.37 -2.27
N GLN A 79 -11.47 -24.83 -2.68
CA GLN A 79 -12.26 -25.79 -1.91
C GLN A 79 -11.55 -27.14 -1.75
N LYS A 80 -10.89 -27.64 -2.81
CA LYS A 80 -10.09 -28.86 -2.71
C LYS A 80 -8.89 -28.73 -1.77
N ILE A 81 -8.30 -27.54 -1.70
CA ILE A 81 -7.16 -27.23 -0.83
C ILE A 81 -7.60 -27.00 0.63
N ALA A 82 -8.88 -26.71 0.88
CA ALA A 82 -9.37 -26.38 2.22
C ALA A 82 -9.14 -27.50 3.26
N SER A 83 -9.10 -28.77 2.83
CA SER A 83 -8.78 -29.91 3.70
C SER A 83 -7.28 -30.16 3.89
N VAL A 84 -6.41 -29.47 3.14
CA VAL A 84 -4.95 -29.58 3.26
C VAL A 84 -4.46 -28.59 4.32
N LYS A 85 -3.74 -29.11 5.32
CA LYS A 85 -3.14 -28.30 6.39
C LYS A 85 -2.15 -27.29 5.79
N PRO A 86 -2.08 -26.04 6.27
CA PRO A 86 -1.18 -25.03 5.71
C PRO A 86 0.28 -25.47 5.56
N ALA A 87 0.80 -26.25 6.53
CA ALA A 87 2.17 -26.77 6.49
C ALA A 87 2.42 -27.81 5.38
N ASP A 88 1.38 -28.49 4.91
CA ASP A 88 1.45 -29.56 3.92
C ASP A 88 1.10 -29.06 2.50
N ARG A 89 0.78 -27.77 2.36
CA ARG A 89 0.41 -27.18 1.07
C ARG A 89 1.64 -27.01 0.18
N ALA A 90 1.51 -27.42 -1.07
CA ALA A 90 2.47 -27.06 -2.10
C ALA A 90 2.46 -25.52 -2.32
N ALA A 91 3.59 -24.96 -2.74
CA ALA A 91 3.74 -23.50 -2.90
C ALA A 91 2.67 -22.87 -3.82
N TRP A 92 2.24 -23.58 -4.88
CA TRP A 92 1.19 -23.10 -5.78
C TRP A 92 -0.21 -23.10 -5.14
N GLN A 93 -0.46 -24.01 -4.18
CA GLN A 93 -1.73 -24.07 -3.46
C GLN A 93 -1.84 -22.88 -2.52
N GLU A 94 -0.76 -22.58 -1.79
CA GLU A 94 -0.70 -21.40 -0.93
C GLU A 94 -0.84 -20.10 -1.74
N GLU A 95 -0.18 -20.02 -2.91
CA GLU A 95 -0.34 -18.89 -3.81
C GLU A 95 -1.78 -18.74 -4.36
N LEU A 96 -2.47 -19.85 -4.67
CA LEU A 96 -3.88 -19.81 -5.09
C LEU A 96 -4.78 -19.28 -3.97
N ILE A 97 -4.60 -19.74 -2.73
CA ILE A 97 -5.39 -19.24 -1.59
C ILE A 97 -5.15 -17.74 -1.40
N ALA A 98 -3.89 -17.31 -1.41
CA ALA A 98 -3.54 -15.89 -1.33
C ALA A 98 -4.11 -15.07 -2.50
N LEU A 99 -4.13 -15.62 -3.72
CA LEU A 99 -4.74 -14.98 -4.89
C LEU A 99 -6.25 -14.81 -4.70
N ARG A 100 -6.95 -15.86 -4.25
CA ARG A 100 -8.39 -15.83 -3.99
C ARG A 100 -8.73 -14.76 -2.95
N ASP A 101 -7.98 -14.70 -1.85
CA ASP A 101 -8.21 -13.72 -0.79
C ASP A 101 -7.99 -12.29 -1.28
N LYS A 102 -6.97 -12.06 -2.12
CA LYS A 102 -6.74 -10.76 -2.77
C LYS A 102 -7.87 -10.37 -3.73
N LEU A 103 -8.43 -11.33 -4.47
CA LEU A 103 -9.57 -11.07 -5.35
C LEU A 103 -10.84 -10.73 -4.56
N ILE A 104 -11.09 -11.41 -3.44
CA ILE A 104 -12.18 -11.09 -2.52
C ILE A 104 -11.98 -9.69 -1.93
N LEU A 105 -10.77 -9.38 -1.46
CA LEU A 105 -10.44 -8.06 -0.93
C LEU A 105 -10.66 -6.96 -1.97
N TYR A 106 -10.17 -7.17 -3.19
CA TYR A 106 -10.37 -6.22 -4.29
C TYR A 106 -11.86 -5.97 -4.57
N GLU A 107 -12.67 -7.03 -4.62
CA GLU A 107 -14.11 -6.92 -4.86
C GLU A 107 -14.81 -6.16 -3.72
N ARG A 108 -14.41 -6.39 -2.47
CA ARG A 108 -14.93 -5.65 -1.30
C ARG A 108 -14.54 -4.18 -1.33
N LEU A 109 -13.28 -3.86 -1.68
CA LEU A 109 -12.82 -2.49 -1.86
C LEU A 109 -13.63 -1.79 -2.96
N LYS A 110 -13.70 -2.41 -4.13
CA LYS A 110 -14.48 -1.93 -5.27
C LYS A 110 -15.93 -1.63 -4.90
N ASN A 111 -16.55 -2.43 -4.04
CA ASN A 111 -17.93 -2.24 -3.59
C ASN A 111 -18.07 -1.51 -2.24
N SER A 112 -17.10 -0.67 -1.86
CA SER A 112 -17.12 0.04 -0.56
C SER A 112 -17.81 1.41 -0.59
N LEU A 113 -17.69 2.17 -1.68
CA LEU A 113 -18.41 3.44 -1.83
C LEU A 113 -19.68 3.29 -2.67
N LEU A 114 -19.60 2.44 -3.69
CA LEU A 114 -20.58 2.30 -4.74
C LEU A 114 -20.86 0.82 -5.00
N PRO A 115 -22.07 0.45 -5.47
CA PRO A 115 -22.41 -0.91 -5.90
C PRO A 115 -21.78 -1.26 -7.27
N ASN A 116 -20.49 -0.97 -7.43
CA ASN A 116 -19.76 -0.96 -8.69
C ASN A 116 -19.89 -2.25 -9.50
N THR A 117 -19.83 -3.42 -8.86
CA THR A 117 -19.99 -4.70 -9.58
C THR A 117 -21.37 -4.84 -10.18
N ARG A 118 -22.41 -4.39 -9.46
CA ARG A 118 -23.79 -4.44 -9.96
C ARG A 118 -24.00 -3.41 -11.07
N LEU A 119 -23.47 -2.20 -10.91
CA LEU A 119 -23.51 -1.18 -11.97
C LEU A 119 -22.85 -1.67 -13.27
N GLN A 120 -21.70 -2.36 -13.17
CA GLN A 120 -21.04 -2.96 -14.33
C GLN A 120 -21.86 -4.08 -14.99
N GLN A 121 -22.58 -4.89 -14.19
CA GLN A 121 -23.46 -5.93 -14.71
C GLN A 121 -24.63 -5.30 -15.49
N ASP A 122 -25.27 -4.29 -14.90
CA ASP A 122 -26.39 -3.57 -15.51
C ASP A 122 -25.95 -2.82 -16.79
N ALA A 123 -24.73 -2.27 -16.81
CA ALA A 123 -24.15 -1.63 -17.99
C ALA A 123 -23.82 -2.61 -19.12
N SER A 124 -23.66 -3.91 -18.83
CA SER A 124 -23.42 -4.97 -19.83
C SER A 124 -22.29 -4.65 -20.83
N GLY A 125 -21.18 -4.09 -20.32
CA GLY A 125 -20.01 -3.75 -21.14
C GLY A 125 -20.07 -2.38 -21.83
N LYS A 126 -21.15 -1.61 -21.65
CA LYS A 126 -21.22 -0.20 -22.07
C LYS A 126 -20.47 0.69 -21.09
N ALA A 127 -19.99 1.84 -21.58
CA ALA A 127 -19.36 2.84 -20.73
C ALA A 127 -20.38 3.37 -19.70
N MET A 128 -20.03 3.27 -18.41
CA MET A 128 -20.85 3.85 -17.35
C MET A 128 -20.56 5.34 -17.20
N ALA A 129 -21.62 6.14 -17.17
CA ALA A 129 -21.55 7.51 -16.68
C ALA A 129 -21.54 7.44 -15.14
N PHE A 130 -20.35 7.40 -14.54
CA PHE A 130 -20.20 7.43 -13.09
C PHE A 130 -20.58 8.83 -12.56
N ASP A 131 -21.84 9.01 -12.18
CA ASP A 131 -22.40 10.24 -11.63
C ASP A 131 -23.23 9.97 -10.36
N PHE A 132 -22.54 9.46 -9.34
CA PHE A 132 -23.16 9.18 -8.05
C PHE A 132 -23.75 10.44 -7.40
N ALA A 133 -23.14 11.61 -7.62
CA ALA A 133 -23.65 12.88 -7.11
C ALA A 133 -25.04 13.18 -7.69
N GLY A 134 -25.21 13.05 -9.00
CA GLY A 134 -26.51 13.23 -9.65
C GLY A 134 -27.54 12.16 -9.29
N GLU A 135 -27.13 10.90 -9.08
CA GLU A 135 -28.02 9.84 -8.60
C GLU A 135 -28.48 10.08 -7.15
N LEU A 136 -27.56 10.46 -6.27
CA LEU A 136 -27.86 10.76 -4.87
C LEU A 136 -28.77 11.99 -4.76
N ALA A 137 -28.54 13.04 -5.55
CA ALA A 137 -29.39 14.23 -5.55
C ALA A 137 -30.85 13.90 -5.93
N ARG A 138 -31.03 13.04 -6.95
CA ARG A 138 -32.36 12.53 -7.34
C ARG A 138 -33.00 11.72 -6.22
N TYR A 139 -32.25 10.82 -5.60
CA TYR A 139 -32.72 10.05 -4.45
C TYR A 139 -33.13 10.95 -3.27
N GLN A 140 -32.34 11.96 -2.95
CA GLN A 140 -32.64 12.91 -1.87
C GLN A 140 -33.91 13.72 -2.16
N ALA A 141 -34.14 14.13 -3.41
CA ALA A 141 -35.36 14.82 -3.81
C ALA A 141 -36.60 13.91 -3.68
N ASP A 142 -36.53 12.68 -4.19
CA ASP A 142 -37.62 11.70 -4.06
C ASP A 142 -37.91 11.40 -2.57
N LEU A 143 -36.88 11.29 -1.74
CA LEU A 143 -37.03 11.07 -0.31
C LEU A 143 -37.61 12.28 0.41
N ALA A 144 -37.21 13.50 0.06
CA ALA A 144 -37.78 14.72 0.64
C ALA A 144 -39.29 14.81 0.35
N GLU A 145 -39.69 14.46 -0.86
CA GLU A 145 -41.10 14.39 -1.25
C GLU A 145 -41.84 13.31 -0.47
N ALA A 146 -41.25 12.11 -0.31
CA ALA A 146 -41.82 11.05 0.52
C ALA A 146 -42.06 11.50 1.96
N LEU A 147 -41.10 12.22 2.56
CA LEU A 147 -41.22 12.76 3.92
C LEU A 147 -42.31 13.83 4.03
N ARG A 148 -42.43 14.71 3.05
CA ARG A 148 -43.48 15.72 3.00
C ARG A 148 -44.86 15.07 2.92
N VAL A 149 -45.02 14.09 2.03
CA VAL A 149 -46.27 13.33 1.87
C VAL A 149 -46.61 12.57 3.15
N ASP A 150 -45.63 11.92 3.79
CA ASP A 150 -45.86 11.20 5.05
C ASP A 150 -46.24 12.15 6.19
N ALA A 151 -45.64 13.35 6.26
CA ALA A 151 -46.04 14.39 7.22
C ALA A 151 -47.47 14.89 6.97
N ALA A 152 -47.83 15.15 5.70
CA ALA A 152 -49.17 15.57 5.32
C ALA A 152 -50.22 14.49 5.61
N ARG A 153 -49.87 13.21 5.42
CA ARG A 153 -50.73 12.07 5.75
C ARG A 153 -50.98 11.98 7.25
N ARG A 154 -49.96 12.24 8.09
CA ARG A 154 -50.11 12.32 9.55
C ARG A 154 -51.06 13.45 9.99
N SER A 155 -51.19 14.50 9.18
CA SER A 155 -52.18 15.57 9.38
C SER A 155 -53.52 15.34 8.65
N GLY A 156 -53.79 14.13 8.16
CA GLY A 156 -55.09 13.74 7.57
C GLY A 156 -55.23 13.95 6.05
N SER A 157 -54.16 14.31 5.35
CA SER A 157 -54.18 14.44 3.87
C SER A 157 -54.32 13.07 3.19
N PRO A 158 -55.14 12.96 2.12
CA PRO A 158 -55.23 11.73 1.30
C PRO A 158 -54.08 11.58 0.30
N GLU A 159 -53.17 12.54 0.24
CA GLU A 159 -52.04 12.57 -0.69
C GLU A 159 -51.15 11.31 -0.60
N ARG A 160 -50.66 10.86 -1.76
CA ARG A 160 -49.78 9.69 -1.89
C ARG A 160 -48.56 10.03 -2.72
N LEU A 161 -47.45 9.40 -2.38
CA LEU A 161 -46.23 9.49 -3.15
C LEU A 161 -46.48 8.89 -4.54
N GLY A 162 -45.98 9.56 -5.58
CA GLY A 162 -46.05 9.02 -6.95
C GLY A 162 -45.34 7.67 -7.04
N VAL A 163 -45.95 6.71 -7.75
CA VAL A 163 -45.43 5.35 -7.92
C VAL A 163 -44.00 5.35 -8.46
N GLU A 164 -43.69 6.25 -9.38
CA GLU A 164 -42.33 6.36 -9.94
C GLU A 164 -41.28 6.75 -8.90
N ALA A 165 -41.59 7.73 -8.04
CA ALA A 165 -40.69 8.13 -6.95
C ALA A 165 -40.51 6.98 -5.96
N GLU A 166 -41.58 6.26 -5.62
CA GLU A 166 -41.49 5.08 -4.76
C GLU A 166 -40.58 3.99 -5.36
N VAL A 167 -40.72 3.71 -6.67
CA VAL A 167 -39.88 2.76 -7.39
C VAL A 167 -38.42 3.21 -7.43
N ARG A 168 -38.14 4.50 -7.67
CA ARG A 168 -36.78 5.04 -7.69
C ARG A 168 -36.10 4.95 -6.33
N ILE A 169 -36.78 5.35 -5.25
CA ILE A 169 -36.29 5.19 -3.86
C ILE A 169 -35.93 3.73 -3.62
N ARG A 170 -36.87 2.81 -3.86
CA ARG A 170 -36.69 1.38 -3.60
C ARG A 170 -35.54 0.79 -4.41
N THR A 171 -35.41 1.17 -5.67
CA THR A 171 -34.36 0.68 -6.57
C THR A 171 -33.00 1.15 -6.09
N PHE A 172 -32.84 2.44 -5.80
CA PHE A 172 -31.59 2.99 -5.30
C PHE A 172 -31.17 2.34 -3.97
N SER A 173 -32.09 2.25 -3.00
CA SER A 173 -31.78 1.65 -1.69
C SER A 173 -31.38 0.17 -1.80
N ARG A 174 -32.00 -0.59 -2.70
CA ARG A 174 -31.62 -2.00 -2.96
C ARG A 174 -30.19 -2.15 -3.47
N LEU A 175 -29.72 -1.23 -4.31
CA LEU A 175 -28.32 -1.24 -4.76
C LEU A 175 -27.36 -1.08 -3.58
N PHE A 176 -27.69 -0.19 -2.65
CA PHE A 176 -26.87 0.07 -1.46
C PHE A 176 -26.98 -1.00 -0.36
N GLN A 177 -27.95 -1.92 -0.43
CA GLN A 177 -27.95 -3.10 0.45
C GLN A 177 -26.73 -3.99 0.21
N ALA A 178 -26.27 -4.11 -1.04
CA ALA A 178 -25.05 -4.86 -1.34
C ALA A 178 -23.84 -4.18 -0.71
N VAL A 179 -23.67 -2.86 -0.93
CA VAL A 179 -22.61 -2.04 -0.32
C VAL A 179 -22.63 -2.16 1.20
N SER A 180 -23.82 -2.14 1.82
CA SER A 180 -23.97 -2.28 3.27
C SER A 180 -23.45 -3.60 3.82
N ARG A 181 -23.46 -4.67 3.02
CA ARG A 181 -23.07 -6.02 3.45
C ARG A 181 -21.64 -6.36 3.07
N THR A 182 -21.16 -5.89 1.91
CA THR A 182 -19.87 -6.30 1.35
C THR A 182 -18.79 -5.24 1.48
N GLY A 183 -19.18 -3.97 1.59
CA GLY A 183 -18.27 -2.83 1.72
C GLY A 183 -17.36 -2.98 2.92
N MET A 184 -16.07 -2.73 2.73
CA MET A 184 -15.05 -2.84 3.78
C MET A 184 -14.77 -1.50 4.46
N LEU A 185 -15.02 -0.38 3.78
CA LEU A 185 -14.67 0.94 4.28
C LEU A 185 -15.82 1.55 5.10
N ALA A 186 -15.59 1.76 6.39
CA ALA A 186 -16.46 2.53 7.28
C ALA A 186 -16.02 4.00 7.29
N VAL A 187 -16.64 4.82 6.43
CA VAL A 187 -16.18 6.20 6.15
C VAL A 187 -17.16 7.29 6.58
N VAL A 188 -18.32 6.91 7.12
CA VAL A 188 -19.32 7.85 7.64
C VAL A 188 -19.28 7.85 9.17
N PRO A 189 -18.93 8.98 9.82
CA PRO A 189 -18.98 9.10 11.28
C PRO A 189 -20.43 9.03 11.79
N ARG A 190 -20.61 8.67 13.07
CA ARG A 190 -21.95 8.67 13.70
C ARG A 190 -22.52 10.09 13.82
N PRO A 191 -23.85 10.27 13.83
CA PRO A 191 -24.45 11.59 13.96
C PRO A 191 -24.15 12.32 15.28
N ASN A 192 -24.10 11.58 16.41
CA ASN A 192 -23.90 12.15 17.76
C ASN A 192 -22.45 12.08 18.26
N MET A 193 -21.55 11.41 17.52
CA MET A 193 -20.10 11.33 17.75
C MET A 193 -19.64 10.92 19.16
N THR A 194 -20.54 10.38 19.98
CA THR A 194 -20.24 9.74 21.26
C THR A 194 -19.90 8.27 21.05
N GLY A 195 -18.78 7.80 21.60
CA GLY A 195 -18.37 6.39 21.51
C GLY A 195 -16.96 6.18 20.94
N SER A 196 -16.69 4.95 20.51
CA SER A 196 -15.39 4.49 20.01
C SER A 196 -15.22 4.83 18.51
N SER A 197 -13.99 4.94 18.00
CA SER A 197 -13.75 5.09 16.56
C SER A 197 -14.16 3.86 15.73
N SER A 198 -14.40 2.71 16.37
CA SER A 198 -14.90 1.47 15.74
C SER A 198 -16.35 1.57 15.27
N ASP A 199 -17.01 2.68 15.54
CA ASP A 199 -18.45 2.87 15.40
C ASP A 199 -18.88 3.57 14.10
N TRP A 200 -17.92 3.81 13.19
CA TRP A 200 -18.18 4.40 11.87
C TRP A 200 -19.03 3.46 11.01
N SER A 201 -19.88 4.03 10.17
CA SER A 201 -20.74 3.29 9.25
C SER A 201 -20.17 3.32 7.84
N ASN A 202 -20.39 2.26 7.08
CA ASN A 202 -20.16 2.29 5.63
C ASN A 202 -21.29 3.08 4.93
N LEU A 203 -21.02 3.57 3.72
CA LEU A 203 -22.00 4.37 2.95
C LEU A 203 -23.33 3.65 2.74
N GLY A 204 -23.27 2.34 2.42
CA GLY A 204 -24.45 1.54 2.16
C GLY A 204 -25.40 1.47 3.35
N SER A 205 -24.88 1.29 4.56
CA SER A 205 -25.71 1.26 5.77
C SER A 205 -26.44 2.58 5.99
N VAL A 206 -25.76 3.71 5.79
CA VAL A 206 -26.35 5.05 5.96
C VAL A 206 -27.41 5.33 4.90
N VAL A 207 -27.15 4.97 3.63
CA VAL A 207 -28.15 5.10 2.56
C VAL A 207 -29.34 4.19 2.82
N VAL A 208 -29.14 2.93 3.22
CA VAL A 208 -30.25 2.01 3.52
C VAL A 208 -31.07 2.52 4.70
N GLN A 209 -30.44 3.03 5.76
CA GLN A 209 -31.13 3.55 6.94
C GLN A 209 -31.96 4.80 6.64
N SER A 210 -31.57 5.62 5.65
CA SER A 210 -32.32 6.81 5.23
C SER A 210 -33.76 6.49 4.76
N THR A 211 -34.00 5.25 4.31
CA THR A 211 -35.35 4.80 3.94
C THR A 211 -36.33 4.74 5.11
N LEU A 212 -35.85 4.79 6.36
CA LEU A 212 -36.66 4.84 7.58
C LEU A 212 -37.21 6.25 7.88
N GLY A 213 -37.32 7.10 6.86
CA GLY A 213 -37.92 8.42 7.00
C GLY A 213 -36.94 9.55 7.36
N HIS A 214 -35.68 9.49 6.91
CA HIS A 214 -34.68 10.53 7.17
C HIS A 214 -33.73 10.71 5.99
N GLN A 215 -33.20 11.91 5.75
CA GLN A 215 -32.18 12.10 4.71
C GLN A 215 -30.86 11.38 5.06
N PRO A 216 -30.10 10.88 4.06
CA PRO A 216 -28.72 10.44 4.29
C PRO A 216 -27.87 11.56 4.90
N SER A 217 -26.94 11.22 5.79
CA SER A 217 -26.08 12.22 6.42
C SER A 217 -25.13 12.90 5.42
N ALA A 218 -24.71 14.12 5.73
CA ALA A 218 -23.87 14.95 4.85
C ALA A 218 -22.60 14.25 4.28
N PRO A 219 -21.87 13.40 5.03
CA PRO A 219 -20.75 12.64 4.48
C PRO A 219 -21.06 11.85 3.21
N VAL A 220 -22.29 11.32 3.05
CA VAL A 220 -22.69 10.58 1.85
C VAL A 220 -22.61 11.47 0.61
N ALA A 221 -23.03 12.74 0.72
CA ALA A 221 -22.95 13.70 -0.37
C ALA A 221 -21.51 14.08 -0.74
N PHE A 222 -20.62 14.25 0.26
CA PHE A 222 -19.20 14.51 0.00
C PHE A 222 -18.53 13.35 -0.75
N PHE A 223 -18.76 12.10 -0.31
CA PHE A 223 -18.22 10.93 -1.02
C PHE A 223 -18.84 10.75 -2.41
N ALA A 224 -20.11 11.11 -2.60
CA ALA A 224 -20.75 11.12 -3.92
C ALA A 224 -20.14 12.16 -4.86
N GLY A 225 -19.90 13.37 -4.37
CA GLY A 225 -19.22 14.43 -5.10
C GLY A 225 -17.79 14.05 -5.48
N MET A 226 -17.00 13.55 -4.52
CA MET A 226 -15.62 13.12 -4.75
C MET A 226 -15.53 11.98 -5.78
N SER A 227 -16.32 10.92 -5.61
CA SER A 227 -16.28 9.77 -6.53
C SER A 227 -16.69 10.16 -7.95
N SER A 228 -17.74 10.97 -8.11
CA SER A 228 -18.21 11.43 -9.42
C SER A 228 -17.18 12.34 -10.10
N ALA A 229 -16.63 13.32 -9.37
CA ALA A 229 -15.61 14.21 -9.89
C ALA A 229 -14.34 13.47 -10.32
N PHE A 230 -13.91 12.47 -9.53
CA PHE A 230 -12.76 11.63 -9.89
C PHE A 230 -13.04 10.82 -11.15
N ALA A 231 -14.18 10.14 -11.23
CA ALA A 231 -14.53 9.29 -12.36
C ALA A 231 -14.66 10.10 -13.68
N GLN A 232 -15.17 11.32 -13.58
CA GLN A 232 -15.36 12.26 -14.70
C GLN A 232 -14.10 13.07 -15.04
N GLY A 233 -12.97 12.89 -14.33
CA GLY A 233 -11.72 13.61 -14.60
C GLY A 233 -11.79 15.11 -14.29
N LYS A 234 -12.52 15.50 -13.23
CA LYS A 234 -12.70 16.89 -12.79
C LYS A 234 -11.91 17.16 -11.49
N PRO A 235 -10.59 17.41 -11.56
CA PRO A 235 -9.74 17.54 -10.37
C PRO A 235 -10.12 18.74 -9.48
N ASP A 236 -10.51 19.87 -10.05
CA ASP A 236 -10.90 21.05 -9.26
C ASP A 236 -12.16 20.79 -8.44
N ALA A 237 -13.16 20.12 -9.04
CA ALA A 237 -14.37 19.71 -8.34
C ALA A 237 -14.05 18.69 -7.23
N PHE A 238 -13.17 17.73 -7.50
CA PHE A 238 -12.71 16.77 -6.49
C PHE A 238 -12.05 17.48 -5.31
N ASN A 239 -11.09 18.37 -5.57
CA ASN A 239 -10.35 19.11 -4.55
C ASN A 239 -11.28 20.01 -3.71
N SER A 240 -12.26 20.66 -4.37
CA SER A 240 -13.28 21.43 -3.67
C SER A 240 -14.10 20.56 -2.71
N GLN A 241 -14.54 19.37 -3.15
CA GLN A 241 -15.28 18.44 -2.29
C GLN A 241 -14.44 17.95 -1.10
N VAL A 242 -13.16 17.66 -1.32
CA VAL A 242 -12.23 17.30 -0.23
C VAL A 242 -12.08 18.45 0.77
N ALA A 243 -11.90 19.68 0.30
CA ALA A 243 -11.75 20.85 1.16
C ALA A 243 -13.01 21.09 2.01
N GLN A 244 -14.19 21.04 1.39
CA GLN A 244 -15.46 21.20 2.09
C GLN A 244 -15.70 20.07 3.09
N TYR A 245 -15.37 18.82 2.74
CA TYR A 245 -15.52 17.71 3.68
C TYR A 245 -14.57 17.83 4.87
N ARG A 246 -13.33 18.30 4.68
CA ARG A 246 -12.40 18.60 5.77
C ARG A 246 -12.93 19.69 6.70
N GLN A 247 -13.53 20.74 6.16
CA GLN A 247 -14.17 21.79 6.96
C GLN A 247 -15.36 21.23 7.76
N TRP A 248 -16.20 20.40 7.11
CA TRP A 248 -17.31 19.73 7.78
C TRP A 248 -16.80 18.82 8.91
N LEU A 249 -15.75 18.03 8.68
CA LEU A 249 -15.13 17.19 9.70
C LEU A 249 -14.47 18.00 10.82
N ALA A 250 -13.93 19.19 10.55
CA ALA A 250 -13.39 20.06 11.59
C ALA A 250 -14.51 20.64 12.48
N ALA A 251 -15.67 20.95 11.90
CA ALA A 251 -16.81 21.50 12.62
C ALA A 251 -17.63 20.43 13.35
N ASN A 252 -17.69 19.21 12.82
CA ASN A 252 -18.57 18.16 13.33
C ASN A 252 -17.79 16.99 13.95
N GLY A 253 -16.59 16.67 13.46
CA GLY A 253 -15.82 15.48 13.79
C GLY A 253 -15.04 15.53 15.11
N PRO A 254 -14.63 14.37 15.67
CA PRO A 254 -13.78 14.32 16.86
C PRO A 254 -12.35 14.81 16.53
N ALA A 255 -12.00 16.00 17.02
CA ALA A 255 -10.71 16.66 16.78
C ALA A 255 -9.47 15.75 17.03
N PRO A 256 -9.43 14.88 18.08
CA PRO A 256 -8.30 13.98 18.28
C PRO A 256 -8.10 12.97 17.15
N LEU A 257 -9.19 12.42 16.57
CA LEU A 257 -9.10 11.49 15.44
C LEU A 257 -8.66 12.20 14.17
N MET A 258 -9.12 13.43 13.94
CA MET A 258 -8.71 14.23 12.79
C MET A 258 -7.21 14.56 12.84
N ARG A 259 -6.71 14.95 14.01
CA ARG A 259 -5.27 15.15 14.23
C ARG A 259 -4.48 13.86 14.00
N LYS A 260 -4.94 12.74 14.56
CA LYS A 260 -4.31 11.42 14.36
C LYS A 260 -4.24 11.04 12.89
N ALA A 261 -5.35 11.16 12.14
CA ALA A 261 -5.41 10.85 10.71
C ALA A 261 -4.47 11.76 9.88
N SER A 262 -4.37 13.06 10.21
CA SER A 262 -3.45 13.97 9.53
C SER A 262 -1.97 13.61 9.75
N LEU A 263 -1.61 13.20 10.97
CA LEU A 263 -0.27 12.72 11.30
C LEU A 263 0.04 11.39 10.61
N GLU A 264 -0.93 10.49 10.53
CA GLU A 264 -0.78 9.22 9.81
C GLU A 264 -0.55 9.45 8.31
N ALA A 265 -1.35 10.32 7.69
CA ALA A 265 -1.19 10.68 6.29
C ALA A 265 0.19 11.30 6.01
N PHE A 266 0.66 12.19 6.88
CA PHE A 266 1.99 12.78 6.77
C PHE A 266 3.11 11.74 6.94
N SER A 267 2.99 10.84 7.92
CA SER A 267 3.92 9.73 8.13
C SER A 267 3.97 8.80 6.92
N ASN A 268 2.81 8.45 6.34
CA ASN A 268 2.71 7.60 5.15
C ASN A 268 3.27 8.27 3.90
N LEU A 269 3.26 9.61 3.81
CA LEU A 269 3.93 10.34 2.72
C LEU A 269 5.45 10.35 2.90
N LEU A 270 5.93 10.51 4.14
CA LEU A 270 7.35 10.53 4.44
C LEU A 270 8.00 9.15 4.43
N LEU A 271 7.26 8.09 4.76
CA LEU A 271 7.77 6.71 4.93
C LEU A 271 9.13 6.66 5.66
N PRO A 272 9.27 7.30 6.84
CA PRO A 272 10.58 7.53 7.47
C PRO A 272 11.36 6.24 7.76
N LEU A 273 10.68 5.18 8.22
CA LEU A 273 11.31 3.88 8.49
C LEU A 273 11.80 3.19 7.22
N VAL A 274 11.06 3.29 6.11
CA VAL A 274 11.46 2.73 4.81
C VAL A 274 12.68 3.49 4.29
N ARG A 275 12.66 4.81 4.34
CA ARG A 275 13.81 5.65 3.94
C ARG A 275 15.03 5.37 4.82
N ALA A 276 14.85 5.19 6.13
CA ALA A 276 15.93 4.79 7.04
C ALA A 276 16.56 3.44 6.64
N ALA A 277 15.74 2.43 6.33
CA ALA A 277 16.24 1.13 5.88
C ALA A 277 17.09 1.23 4.59
N ILE A 278 16.63 2.00 3.60
CA ILE A 278 17.36 2.24 2.35
C ILE A 278 18.70 2.93 2.64
N LEU A 279 18.71 3.96 3.49
CA LEU A 279 19.92 4.70 3.83
C LEU A 279 20.92 3.86 4.64
N TYR A 280 20.46 3.03 5.57
CA TYR A 280 21.33 2.07 6.27
C TYR A 280 21.95 1.06 5.30
N ALA A 281 21.16 0.49 4.39
CA ALA A 281 21.69 -0.42 3.37
C ALA A 281 22.73 0.29 2.47
N GLY A 282 22.45 1.53 2.05
CA GLY A 282 23.38 2.36 1.30
C GLY A 282 24.67 2.65 2.07
N ALA A 283 24.57 3.00 3.36
CA ALA A 283 25.72 3.21 4.22
C ALA A 283 26.60 1.96 4.34
N LEU A 284 25.98 0.77 4.48
CA LEU A 284 26.70 -0.50 4.55
C LEU A 284 27.50 -0.78 3.26
N VAL A 285 26.87 -0.58 2.10
CA VAL A 285 27.55 -0.69 0.80
C VAL A 285 28.70 0.32 0.70
N LEU A 286 28.49 1.59 1.09
CA LEU A 286 29.53 2.61 1.01
C LEU A 286 30.70 2.33 1.96
N VAL A 287 30.48 1.78 3.16
CA VAL A 287 31.58 1.37 4.04
C VAL A 287 32.45 0.31 3.38
N LEU A 288 31.83 -0.70 2.74
CA LEU A 288 32.57 -1.75 2.03
C LEU A 288 33.38 -1.18 0.85
N VAL A 289 32.80 -0.24 0.09
CA VAL A 289 33.50 0.47 -0.99
C VAL A 289 34.64 1.35 -0.42
N ALA A 290 34.41 2.02 0.71
CA ALA A 290 35.42 2.85 1.37
C ALA A 290 36.60 2.01 1.84
N TRP A 291 36.37 0.81 2.38
CA TRP A 291 37.42 -0.14 2.76
C TRP A 291 38.27 -0.57 1.56
N ARG A 292 37.62 -0.78 0.41
CA ARG A 292 38.29 -1.20 -0.82
C ARG A 292 39.08 -0.07 -1.49
N THR A 293 38.54 1.14 -1.48
CA THR A 293 39.12 2.32 -2.17
C THR A 293 40.02 3.16 -1.27
N ARG A 294 39.94 2.99 0.06
CA ARG A 294 40.55 3.83 1.08
C ARG A 294 40.19 5.33 0.94
N SER A 295 39.07 5.65 0.30
CA SER A 295 38.66 7.03 0.04
C SER A 295 37.99 7.68 1.25
N ALA A 296 38.58 8.76 1.75
CA ALA A 296 38.04 9.55 2.87
C ALA A 296 36.65 10.14 2.56
N THR A 297 36.40 10.53 1.31
CA THR A 297 35.10 11.07 0.88
C THR A 297 34.00 10.01 0.94
N VAL A 298 34.31 8.77 0.53
CA VAL A 298 33.35 7.66 0.59
C VAL A 298 33.06 7.28 2.04
N TYR A 299 34.08 7.28 2.92
CA TYR A 299 33.87 7.09 4.37
C TYR A 299 32.96 8.15 4.97
N ARG A 300 33.21 9.44 4.69
CA ARG A 300 32.36 10.54 5.19
C ARG A 300 30.92 10.42 4.69
N SER A 301 30.75 10.03 3.42
CA SER A 301 29.43 9.82 2.83
C SER A 301 28.70 8.67 3.52
N ALA A 302 29.37 7.55 3.78
CA ALA A 302 28.80 6.42 4.51
C ALA A 302 28.36 6.81 5.93
N LEU A 303 29.20 7.57 6.65
CA LEU A 303 28.88 8.07 7.99
C LEU A 303 27.66 9.00 7.96
N MET A 304 27.61 9.98 7.04
CA MET A 304 26.48 10.90 6.92
C MET A 304 25.18 10.17 6.57
N LEU A 305 25.23 9.15 5.69
CA LEU A 305 24.06 8.30 5.43
C LEU A 305 23.60 7.55 6.67
N ALA A 306 24.53 6.98 7.46
CA ALA A 306 24.17 6.25 8.68
C ALA A 306 23.56 7.18 9.75
N VAL A 307 24.08 8.40 9.89
CA VAL A 307 23.52 9.42 10.80
C VAL A 307 22.12 9.84 10.35
N LEU A 308 21.94 10.14 9.05
CA LEU A 308 20.63 10.50 8.50
C LEU A 308 19.61 9.36 8.64
N ALA A 309 20.06 8.12 8.41
CA ALA A 309 19.25 6.93 8.61
C ALA A 309 18.78 6.80 10.07
N SER A 310 19.68 7.00 11.05
CA SER A 310 19.33 7.03 12.48
C SER A 310 18.33 8.13 12.82
N MET A 311 18.46 9.34 12.27
CA MET A 311 17.48 10.42 12.48
C MET A 311 16.09 10.06 11.96
N LEU A 312 16.02 9.48 10.75
CA LEU A 312 14.76 9.03 10.17
C LEU A 312 14.16 7.82 10.90
N HIS A 313 15.00 6.90 11.39
CA HIS A 313 14.57 5.78 12.21
C HIS A 313 13.87 6.28 13.47
N VAL A 314 14.49 7.19 14.21
CA VAL A 314 13.89 7.79 15.42
C VAL A 314 12.59 8.52 15.08
N THR A 315 12.60 9.32 14.02
CA THR A 315 11.40 10.04 13.56
C THR A 315 10.25 9.09 13.22
N GLY A 316 10.54 7.98 12.54
CA GLY A 316 9.54 6.97 12.22
C GLY A 316 8.98 6.27 13.46
N LEU A 317 9.81 6.03 14.47
CA LEU A 317 9.34 5.47 15.74
C LEU A 317 8.53 6.48 16.56
N VAL A 318 8.83 7.78 16.48
CA VAL A 318 7.99 8.87 17.04
C VAL A 318 6.60 8.84 16.43
N PHE A 319 6.50 8.75 15.09
CA PHE A 319 5.20 8.61 14.45
C PHE A 319 4.48 7.34 14.90
N ALA A 320 5.19 6.21 14.94
CA ALA A 320 4.61 4.94 15.37
C ALA A 320 4.05 4.98 16.79
N THR A 321 4.75 5.60 17.75
CA THR A 321 4.27 5.71 19.14
C THR A 321 3.05 6.63 19.26
N ILE A 322 3.07 7.78 18.58
CA ILE A 322 1.93 8.71 18.57
C ILE A 322 0.70 8.03 17.96
N LEU A 323 0.87 7.27 16.88
CA LEU A 323 -0.22 6.58 16.19
C LEU A 323 -0.74 5.35 16.94
N ALA A 324 0.14 4.62 17.64
CA ALA A 324 -0.27 3.50 18.48
C ALA A 324 -1.10 3.95 19.70
N GLY A 325 -0.84 5.15 20.22
CA GLY A 325 -1.52 5.69 21.40
C GLY A 325 -1.04 5.09 22.73
N THR A 326 -0.19 4.07 22.69
CA THR A 326 0.53 3.53 23.85
C THR A 326 2.02 3.42 23.50
N PRO A 327 2.93 3.92 24.36
CA PRO A 327 4.35 3.62 24.21
C PRO A 327 4.56 2.12 24.45
N SER A 328 4.80 1.35 23.39
CA SER A 328 5.22 -0.06 23.58
C SER A 328 6.68 -0.09 24.02
N TRP A 329 7.03 -1.02 24.91
CA TRP A 329 8.43 -1.23 25.33
C TRP A 329 9.34 -1.57 24.14
N ILE A 330 8.76 -2.15 23.09
CA ILE A 330 9.42 -2.47 21.81
C ILE A 330 9.76 -1.20 21.04
N ALA A 331 8.84 -0.23 21.01
CA ALA A 331 9.15 1.08 20.46
C ALA A 331 10.28 1.71 21.27
N PHE A 332 10.22 1.71 22.60
CA PHE A 332 11.29 2.24 23.44
C PHE A 332 12.67 1.62 23.13
N LEU A 333 12.76 0.28 22.99
CA LEU A 333 14.00 -0.38 22.57
C LEU A 333 14.44 0.00 21.16
N GLY A 334 13.51 0.17 20.21
CA GLY A 334 13.83 0.68 18.88
C GLY A 334 14.46 2.07 18.93
N TRP A 335 13.96 2.95 19.80
CA TRP A 335 14.50 4.31 19.97
C TRP A 335 15.91 4.27 20.57
N THR A 336 16.10 3.46 21.62
CA THR A 336 17.42 3.34 22.25
C THR A 336 18.42 2.76 21.28
N VAL A 337 18.07 1.73 20.51
CA VAL A 337 18.96 1.16 19.48
C VAL A 337 19.26 2.17 18.37
N GLY A 338 18.27 2.87 17.83
CA GLY A 338 18.48 3.86 16.77
C GLY A 338 19.37 5.05 17.18
N LEU A 339 19.14 5.60 18.38
CA LEU A 339 19.92 6.71 18.94
C LEU A 339 21.31 6.28 19.39
N THR A 340 21.42 5.18 20.15
CA THR A 340 22.71 4.70 20.67
C THR A 340 23.60 4.24 19.53
N ALA A 341 23.07 3.56 18.51
CA ALA A 341 23.85 3.17 17.35
C ALA A 341 24.35 4.40 16.57
N GLY A 342 23.51 5.41 16.31
CA GLY A 342 23.93 6.63 15.60
C GLY A 342 25.01 7.43 16.33
N LEU A 343 24.84 7.62 17.64
CA LEU A 343 25.82 8.30 18.50
C LEU A 343 27.11 7.48 18.63
N THR A 344 27.01 6.16 18.76
CA THR A 344 28.17 5.27 18.85
C THR A 344 28.98 5.30 17.55
N ALA A 345 28.36 5.41 16.37
CA ALA A 345 29.09 5.62 15.11
C ALA A 345 29.93 6.90 15.16
N LEU A 346 29.34 8.03 15.55
CA LEU A 346 30.04 9.32 15.63
C LEU A 346 31.21 9.28 16.64
N VAL A 347 30.98 8.68 17.81
CA VAL A 347 32.00 8.55 18.86
C VAL A 347 33.11 7.59 18.44
N VAL A 348 32.78 6.39 17.96
CA VAL A 348 33.77 5.40 17.51
C VAL A 348 34.58 5.94 16.34
N GLU A 349 33.95 6.60 15.36
CA GLU A 349 34.66 7.14 14.20
C GLU A 349 35.57 8.32 14.57
N ARG A 350 35.26 9.04 15.66
CA ARG A 350 36.15 10.08 16.22
C ARG A 350 37.47 9.48 16.72
N PHE A 351 37.44 8.29 17.32
CA PHE A 351 38.62 7.65 17.92
C PHE A 351 39.28 6.59 17.01
N ARG A 352 38.50 5.92 16.16
CA ARG A 352 38.94 4.88 15.21
C ARG A 352 38.39 5.19 13.82
N ARG A 353 39.19 5.91 13.02
CA ARG A 353 38.87 6.32 11.63
C ARG A 353 38.96 5.15 10.65
N GLY A 354 37.98 4.25 10.71
CA GLY A 354 38.00 3.00 9.94
C GLY A 354 36.64 2.53 9.44
N GLY A 355 35.55 3.26 9.67
CA GLY A 355 34.20 2.88 9.26
C GLY A 355 33.55 1.74 10.04
N ILE A 356 34.21 1.20 11.08
CA ILE A 356 33.68 0.11 11.91
C ILE A 356 32.44 0.58 12.68
N GLY A 357 32.47 1.80 13.24
CA GLY A 357 31.31 2.40 13.91
C GLY A 357 30.15 2.55 12.93
N THR A 358 30.42 3.09 11.73
CA THR A 358 29.42 3.23 10.66
C THR A 358 28.81 1.88 10.25
N LEU A 359 29.63 0.83 10.09
CA LEU A 359 29.17 -0.52 9.77
C LEU A 359 28.26 -1.08 10.86
N ALA A 360 28.69 -1.01 12.12
CA ALA A 360 27.92 -1.51 13.26
C ALA A 360 26.56 -0.81 13.34
N THR A 361 26.54 0.51 13.20
CA THR A 361 25.31 1.30 13.22
C THR A 361 24.36 0.95 12.08
N ALA A 362 24.88 0.83 10.85
CA ALA A 362 24.07 0.46 9.71
C ALA A 362 23.50 -0.95 9.84
N ALA A 363 24.31 -1.92 10.28
CA ALA A 363 23.88 -3.31 10.47
C ALA A 363 22.85 -3.43 11.59
N ILE A 364 23.13 -2.88 12.77
CA ILE A 364 22.23 -2.91 13.93
C ILE A 364 20.92 -2.18 13.61
N GLY A 365 21.00 -0.99 13.00
CA GLY A 365 19.82 -0.21 12.62
C GLY A 365 18.92 -0.96 11.63
N LEU A 366 19.51 -1.62 10.63
CA LEU A 366 18.76 -2.43 9.66
C LEU A 366 18.11 -3.65 10.31
N VAL A 367 18.84 -4.39 11.16
CA VAL A 367 18.32 -5.54 11.91
C VAL A 367 17.18 -5.12 12.85
N ALA A 368 17.33 -3.98 13.54
CA ALA A 368 16.29 -3.45 14.43
C ALA A 368 15.00 -3.08 13.66
N LEU A 369 15.11 -2.50 12.47
CA LEU A 369 13.95 -2.22 11.61
C LEU A 369 13.24 -3.50 11.16
N VAL A 370 14.00 -4.55 10.83
CA VAL A 370 13.44 -5.88 10.49
C VAL A 370 12.77 -6.53 11.72
N ALA A 371 13.39 -6.44 12.89
CA ALA A 371 12.86 -7.02 14.12
C ALA A 371 11.61 -6.29 14.64
N ALA A 372 11.58 -4.95 14.61
CA ALA A 372 10.44 -4.15 15.01
C ALA A 372 9.17 -4.47 14.18
N TYR A 373 9.36 -4.87 12.93
CA TYR A 373 8.27 -5.33 12.06
C TYR A 373 7.64 -6.65 12.53
N LEU A 374 8.42 -7.61 13.04
CA LEU A 374 7.90 -8.92 13.47
C LEU A 374 6.89 -8.81 14.63
N VAL A 375 6.79 -7.63 15.27
CA VAL A 375 5.93 -7.41 16.44
C VAL A 375 4.81 -6.38 16.22
N ALA A 376 4.79 -5.66 15.10
CA ALA A 376 3.75 -4.65 14.79
C ALA A 376 3.08 -4.92 13.42
N PRO A 377 2.05 -5.78 13.35
CA PRO A 377 1.36 -6.07 12.11
C PRO A 377 0.53 -4.86 11.61
N GLY A 378 0.98 -4.19 10.55
CA GLY A 378 0.21 -3.18 9.79
C GLY A 378 0.95 -1.87 9.46
N GLY A 379 0.40 -1.06 8.55
CA GLY A 379 0.85 0.31 8.23
C GLY A 379 2.12 0.41 7.36
N ALA A 380 2.71 1.62 7.23
CA ALA A 380 3.92 1.87 6.42
C ALA A 380 5.13 0.98 6.79
N ALA A 381 5.20 0.50 8.03
CA ALA A 381 6.21 -0.46 8.47
C ALA A 381 6.12 -1.81 7.72
N SER A 382 4.94 -2.20 7.24
CA SER A 382 4.76 -3.42 6.43
C SER A 382 5.37 -3.35 5.03
N LEU A 383 5.56 -2.14 4.50
CA LEU A 383 6.17 -1.94 3.19
C LEU A 383 7.69 -2.22 3.19
N VAL A 384 8.29 -2.36 4.37
CA VAL A 384 9.72 -2.68 4.53
C VAL A 384 10.06 -4.01 3.85
N TRP A 385 9.15 -5.00 3.81
CA TRP A 385 9.38 -6.25 3.06
C TRP A 385 9.52 -6.08 1.56
N ASN A 386 8.78 -5.13 0.97
CA ASN A 386 8.89 -4.87 -0.47
C ASN A 386 10.27 -4.31 -0.82
N VAL A 387 10.91 -3.63 0.13
CA VAL A 387 12.27 -3.10 -0.02
C VAL A 387 13.32 -4.15 0.33
N LEU A 388 13.08 -4.94 1.38
CA LEU A 388 13.98 -5.99 1.87
C LEU A 388 13.66 -7.37 1.27
N GLU A 389 13.09 -7.44 0.06
CA GLU A 389 12.89 -8.72 -0.62
C GLU A 389 14.22 -9.48 -0.72
N ALA A 390 14.14 -10.81 -0.81
CA ALA A 390 15.30 -11.70 -0.90
C ALA A 390 16.31 -11.29 -1.99
N SER A 391 15.86 -10.55 -3.01
CA SER A 391 16.69 -9.95 -4.06
C SER A 391 17.65 -8.87 -3.54
N LEU A 392 17.23 -8.00 -2.62
CA LEU A 392 18.10 -6.99 -2.01
C LEU A 392 19.11 -7.64 -1.06
N LEU A 393 18.66 -8.60 -0.23
CA LEU A 393 19.55 -9.36 0.64
C LEU A 393 20.56 -10.18 -0.17
N ALA A 394 20.14 -10.78 -1.28
CA ALA A 394 21.01 -11.46 -2.22
C ALA A 394 21.98 -10.48 -2.92
N ALA A 395 21.54 -9.26 -3.26
CA ALA A 395 22.41 -8.25 -3.84
C ALA A 395 23.48 -7.75 -2.84
N ILE A 396 23.10 -7.57 -1.57
CA ILE A 396 24.04 -7.27 -0.48
C ILE A 396 25.03 -8.43 -0.32
N GLY A 397 24.53 -9.67 -0.24
CA GLY A 397 25.35 -10.88 -0.15
C GLY A 397 26.30 -11.05 -1.34
N ALA A 398 25.82 -10.83 -2.56
CA ALA A 398 26.63 -10.87 -3.78
C ALA A 398 27.70 -9.78 -3.81
N THR A 399 27.38 -8.57 -3.34
CA THR A 399 28.34 -7.47 -3.23
C THR A 399 29.44 -7.82 -2.22
N VAL A 400 29.07 -8.38 -1.06
CA VAL A 400 30.03 -8.86 -0.05
C VAL A 400 30.91 -9.98 -0.64
N PHE A 401 30.31 -10.95 -1.32
CA PHE A 401 31.01 -12.07 -1.96
C PHE A 401 32.02 -11.60 -3.01
N VAL A 402 31.60 -10.74 -3.94
CA VAL A 402 32.49 -10.17 -4.98
C VAL A 402 33.66 -9.43 -4.34
N LEU A 403 33.43 -8.67 -3.28
CA LEU A 403 34.48 -7.91 -2.61
C LEU A 403 35.48 -8.78 -1.83
N PHE A 404 35.02 -9.90 -1.24
CA PHE A 404 35.89 -10.86 -0.54
C PHE A 404 36.72 -11.72 -1.50
N VAL A 405 36.10 -12.27 -2.55
CA VAL A 405 36.79 -13.09 -3.58
C VAL A 405 37.83 -12.25 -4.36
N SER A 406 37.55 -10.96 -4.56
CA SER A 406 38.50 -10.00 -5.17
C SER A 406 39.72 -9.70 -4.29
N ARG A 407 39.66 -10.01 -2.99
CA ARG A 407 40.73 -9.77 -2.01
C ARG A 407 41.67 -10.96 -1.93
N GLU A 408 41.14 -12.19 -1.93
CA GLU A 408 41.93 -13.44 -1.93
C GLU A 408 42.74 -13.62 -3.23
N SER A 409 42.17 -13.24 -4.38
CA SER A 409 42.87 -13.29 -5.67
C SER A 409 44.07 -12.34 -5.77
N ARG A 410 44.12 -11.26 -4.97
CA ARG A 410 45.29 -10.36 -4.90
C ARG A 410 46.36 -10.84 -3.94
N THR A 411 45.98 -11.44 -2.81
CA THR A 411 46.94 -11.98 -1.85
C THR A 411 47.66 -13.20 -2.41
N ALA A 412 46.96 -14.05 -3.19
CA ALA A 412 47.58 -15.16 -3.92
C ALA A 412 48.58 -14.68 -4.99
N ARG A 413 48.30 -13.58 -5.69
CA ARG A 413 49.23 -13.00 -6.68
C ARG A 413 50.46 -12.35 -6.06
N SER A 414 50.40 -11.93 -4.79
CA SER A 414 51.54 -11.31 -4.10
C SER A 414 52.47 -12.34 -3.45
N SER A 415 52.00 -13.55 -3.14
CA SER A 415 52.85 -14.63 -2.60
C SER A 415 53.74 -15.27 -3.66
N ASP A 416 53.34 -15.24 -4.93
CA ASP A 416 54.12 -15.79 -6.05
C ASP A 416 55.25 -14.87 -6.56
N LEU A 417 55.40 -13.67 -5.97
CA LEU A 417 56.40 -12.68 -6.36
C LEU A 417 57.45 -12.37 -5.27
N ALA A 418 57.61 -13.25 -4.27
CA ALA A 418 58.74 -13.17 -3.36
C ALA A 418 60.03 -13.54 -4.11
N PRO A 419 61.08 -12.69 -4.15
CA PRO A 419 62.33 -13.02 -4.80
C PRO A 419 63.01 -14.19 -4.07
N GLN A 420 63.34 -15.25 -4.80
CA GLN A 420 64.19 -16.34 -4.32
C GLN A 420 65.53 -15.74 -3.83
N ALA A 421 65.85 -15.99 -2.57
CA ALA A 421 67.13 -15.61 -1.99
C ALA A 421 68.27 -16.28 -2.78
N ALA A 422 69.16 -15.47 -3.33
CA ALA A 422 70.38 -15.93 -3.96
C ALA A 422 71.25 -16.62 -2.89
N LEU A 423 71.54 -17.90 -3.09
CA LEU A 423 72.50 -18.67 -2.32
C LEU A 423 73.91 -18.21 -2.70
N GLU A 424 74.58 -17.46 -1.82
CA GLU A 424 76.03 -17.27 -1.90
C GLU A 424 76.73 -18.58 -1.48
N SER A 425 77.58 -19.07 -2.38
CA SER A 425 78.45 -20.23 -2.18
C SER A 425 79.75 -19.81 -1.46
N PRO A 426 80.30 -20.65 -0.56
CA PRO A 426 81.64 -20.44 -0.04
C PRO A 426 82.65 -21.31 -0.81
N ALA A 427 83.63 -20.69 -1.48
CA ALA A 427 84.95 -21.27 -1.77
C ALA A 427 85.85 -20.25 -2.49
N GLY A 428 87.03 -19.99 -1.93
CA GLY A 428 88.12 -19.23 -2.56
C GLY A 428 88.81 -18.28 -1.62
#